data_AF-A0A2P6WDI2-F1
#
_entry.id   AF-A0A2P6WDI2-F1
#
_cell.length_a   1.000
_cell.length_b   1.000
_cell.length_c   1.000
_cell.angle_alpha   90.00
_cell.angle_beta   90.00
_cell.angle_gamma   90.00
#
_symmetry.space_group_name_H-M   'P 1'
#
loop_
_entity.id
_entity.type
_entity.pdbx_description
1 polymer ?
#
loop_
_entity_poly.entity_id
_entity_poly.type
_entity_poly.pdbx_seq_one_letter_code
_entity_poly.pdbx_strand_id
1 'polypeptide(L)'
;MPTTKPAKTGETDTHKKRFSLVPTNALQRMYEALKMLKLRKATASGAEVAEVAVCLAIGEHDPVILAYPARGARMVRKGCKSIGKNGEKLATALLSAVAALLGDPNATALVCAGKLENNLDYRKPFSFAARHKLPVLFLISNTITPERPQELDLRTLYAEFGIPVFSVDANDAIAAYRVATEAIHNARLQRGPCIIEALTLNTDKVGGAASPLTLLRDYMERHGNPPLL
;
A
#
# COMPACT_ATOMS: atom_id res chain seq x y z
N MET A 1 -26.99 15.03 -57.15
CA MET A 1 -27.66 15.24 -55.84
C MET A 1 -26.59 15.42 -54.78
N PRO A 2 -26.52 16.56 -54.06
CA PRO A 2 -25.57 16.74 -52.98
C PRO A 2 -26.08 16.02 -51.73
N THR A 3 -25.32 15.07 -51.21
CA THR A 3 -25.61 14.38 -49.95
C THR A 3 -25.20 15.27 -48.78
N THR A 4 -26.17 15.83 -48.06
CA THR A 4 -25.94 16.53 -46.80
C THR A 4 -25.52 15.53 -45.72
N LYS A 5 -24.37 15.81 -45.09
CA LYS A 5 -23.86 15.06 -43.93
C LYS A 5 -24.82 15.28 -42.75
N PRO A 6 -25.23 14.24 -42.01
CA PRO A 6 -26.15 14.42 -40.89
C PRO A 6 -25.48 15.27 -39.80
N ALA A 7 -26.26 16.19 -39.23
CA ALA A 7 -25.83 17.08 -38.16
C ALA A 7 -25.37 16.26 -36.95
N LYS A 8 -24.24 16.66 -36.34
CA LYS A 8 -23.80 16.15 -35.04
C LYS A 8 -24.87 16.50 -34.01
N THR A 9 -25.63 15.49 -33.58
CA THR A 9 -26.45 15.55 -32.36
C THR A 9 -25.56 15.92 -31.19
N GLY A 10 -25.95 16.96 -30.46
CA GLY A 10 -25.19 17.52 -29.35
C GLY A 10 -24.79 16.46 -28.33
N GLU A 11 -23.50 16.44 -28.01
CA GLU A 11 -22.98 15.75 -26.83
C GLU A 11 -23.57 16.42 -25.61
N THR A 12 -24.63 15.83 -25.06
CA THR A 12 -24.92 15.98 -23.63
C THR A 12 -23.79 15.28 -22.89
N ASP A 13 -22.79 16.04 -22.45
CA ASP A 13 -21.69 15.58 -21.60
C ASP A 13 -22.24 15.24 -20.21
N THR A 14 -23.02 14.17 -20.13
CA THR A 14 -23.25 13.47 -18.88
C THR A 14 -21.96 12.71 -18.62
N HIS A 15 -21.04 13.29 -17.83
CA HIS A 15 -19.86 12.60 -17.32
C HIS A 15 -20.27 11.19 -16.85
N LYS A 16 -20.01 10.17 -17.68
CA LYS A 16 -20.37 8.78 -17.40
C LYS A 16 -19.58 8.38 -16.16
N LYS A 17 -20.23 8.31 -15.01
CA LYS A 17 -19.61 7.91 -13.73
C LYS A 17 -18.82 6.62 -13.97
N ARG A 18 -17.50 6.66 -13.78
CA ARG A 18 -16.65 5.47 -13.98
C ARG A 18 -16.80 4.54 -12.78
N PHE A 19 -16.85 3.23 -13.05
CA PHE A 19 -16.87 2.21 -12.00
C PHE A 19 -15.56 2.22 -11.21
N SER A 20 -15.63 2.26 -9.87
CA SER A 20 -14.45 2.22 -9.00
C SER A 20 -14.11 0.79 -8.61
N LEU A 21 -12.83 0.43 -8.71
CA LEU A 21 -12.31 -0.84 -8.18
C LEU A 21 -12.04 -0.78 -6.66
N VAL A 22 -12.14 0.42 -6.07
CA VAL A 22 -12.00 0.63 -4.63
C VAL A 22 -13.38 0.89 -4.02
N PRO A 23 -13.79 0.15 -2.97
CA PRO A 23 -15.05 0.38 -2.29
C PRO A 23 -15.20 1.81 -1.76
N THR A 24 -16.41 2.36 -1.82
CA THR A 24 -16.70 3.75 -1.39
C THR A 24 -16.31 3.99 0.07
N ASN A 25 -16.57 3.03 0.97
CA ASN A 25 -16.18 3.15 2.38
C ASN A 25 -14.65 3.24 2.54
N ALA A 26 -13.88 2.48 1.77
CA ALA A 26 -12.42 2.55 1.77
C ALA A 26 -11.94 3.91 1.24
N LEU A 27 -12.54 4.42 0.16
CA LEU A 27 -12.23 5.76 -0.37
C LEU A 27 -12.43 6.86 0.68
N GLN A 28 -13.58 6.87 1.35
CA GLN A 28 -13.87 7.87 2.40
C GLN A 28 -12.90 7.76 3.58
N ARG A 29 -12.61 6.54 4.05
CA ARG A 29 -11.65 6.32 5.14
C ARG A 29 -10.23 6.72 4.76
N MET A 30 -9.80 6.45 3.53
CA MET A 30 -8.51 6.93 3.02
C MET A 30 -8.46 8.44 3.01
N TYR A 31 -9.51 9.10 2.51
CA TYR A 31 -9.55 10.56 2.42
C TYR A 31 -9.46 11.23 3.79
N GLU A 32 -10.25 10.78 4.76
CA GLU A 32 -10.21 11.30 6.13
C GLU A 32 -8.85 11.07 6.81
N ALA A 33 -8.26 9.88 6.63
CA ALA A 33 -6.93 9.59 7.17
C ALA A 33 -5.85 10.51 6.58
N LEU A 34 -5.85 10.72 5.26
CA LEU A 34 -4.89 11.60 4.59
C LEU A 34 -5.08 13.07 4.97
N LYS A 35 -6.34 13.53 5.10
CA LYS A 35 -6.67 14.87 5.61
C LYS A 35 -6.09 15.09 7.01
N MET A 36 -6.26 14.11 7.90
CA MET A 36 -5.71 14.16 9.26
C MET A 36 -4.18 14.12 9.30
N LEU A 37 -3.54 13.33 8.44
CA LEU A 37 -2.07 13.31 8.32
C LEU A 37 -1.53 14.66 7.86
N LYS A 38 -2.18 15.28 6.86
CA LYS A 38 -1.82 16.61 6.34
C LYS A 38 -1.94 17.70 7.42
N LEU A 39 -3.02 17.69 8.21
CA LEU A 39 -3.22 18.64 9.30
C LEU A 39 -2.13 18.56 10.38
N ARG A 40 -1.59 17.37 10.63
CA ARG A 40 -0.55 17.13 11.64
C ARG A 40 0.86 17.56 11.19
N LYS A 41 1.03 18.17 10.01
CA LYS A 41 2.33 18.52 9.39
C LYS A 41 3.35 17.37 9.44
N ALA A 42 2.86 16.12 9.48
CA ALA A 42 3.72 14.96 9.42
C ALA A 42 4.26 14.92 7.99
N THR A 43 5.57 15.12 7.85
CA THR A 43 6.31 15.04 6.59
C THR A 43 5.87 13.79 5.84
N ALA A 44 5.12 13.94 4.75
CA ALA A 44 4.66 12.82 3.96
C ALA A 44 5.83 12.34 3.11
N SER A 45 6.57 11.38 3.62
CA SER A 45 7.55 10.61 2.86
C SER A 45 6.90 9.77 1.74
N GLY A 46 5.60 9.91 1.51
CA GLY A 46 4.76 9.02 0.71
C GLY A 46 4.37 7.73 1.45
N ALA A 47 5.26 7.19 2.30
CA ALA A 47 5.04 5.90 2.97
C ALA A 47 3.73 5.84 3.76
N GLU A 48 3.35 6.91 4.46
CA GLU A 48 2.11 6.94 5.24
C GLU A 48 0.85 6.77 4.38
N VAL A 49 0.89 7.20 3.12
CA VAL A 49 -0.23 7.07 2.18
C VAL A 49 -0.41 5.60 1.79
N ALA A 50 0.68 4.92 1.42
CA ALA A 50 0.66 3.50 1.15
C ALA A 50 0.23 2.69 2.39
N GLU A 51 0.73 3.03 3.58
CA GLU A 51 0.32 2.39 4.84
C GLU A 51 -1.20 2.47 5.07
N VAL A 52 -1.81 3.65 4.88
CA VAL A 52 -3.26 3.86 5.00
C VAL A 52 -4.00 2.94 4.02
N ALA A 53 -3.61 2.95 2.76
CA ALA A 53 -4.26 2.18 1.70
C ALA A 53 -4.17 0.67 1.93
N VAL A 54 -2.95 0.14 2.16
CA VAL A 54 -2.73 -1.30 2.38
C VAL A 54 -3.41 -1.78 3.66
N CYS A 55 -3.40 -0.98 4.72
CA CYS A 55 -4.05 -1.34 5.99
C CYS A 55 -5.58 -1.38 5.91
N LEU A 56 -6.18 -0.57 5.03
CA LEU A 56 -7.61 -0.66 4.72
C LEU A 56 -7.92 -1.84 3.79
N ALA A 57 -7.04 -2.13 2.83
CA ALA A 57 -7.23 -3.24 1.89
C ALA A 57 -7.23 -4.61 2.58
N ILE A 58 -6.39 -4.80 3.61
CA ILE A 58 -6.32 -6.09 4.32
C ILE A 58 -7.60 -6.45 5.09
N GLY A 59 -8.48 -5.48 5.34
CA GLY A 59 -9.79 -5.75 5.96
C GLY A 59 -9.71 -5.83 7.49
N GLU A 60 -10.86 -5.90 8.16
CA GLU A 60 -10.91 -5.48 9.56
C GLU A 60 -10.39 -6.48 10.59
N HIS A 61 -10.44 -7.76 10.24
CA HIS A 61 -10.13 -8.88 11.13
C HIS A 61 -8.69 -9.34 11.02
N ASP A 62 -8.01 -8.98 9.92
CA ASP A 62 -6.65 -9.41 9.65
C ASP A 62 -5.64 -8.65 10.53
N PRO A 63 -4.67 -9.36 11.13
CA PRO A 63 -3.71 -8.76 12.04
C PRO A 63 -2.76 -7.80 11.33
N VAL A 64 -2.52 -6.65 11.95
CA VAL A 64 -1.56 -5.63 11.48
C VAL A 64 -0.45 -5.48 12.50
N ILE A 65 0.77 -5.80 12.09
CA ILE A 65 1.98 -5.80 12.92
C ILE A 65 2.91 -4.70 12.44
N LEU A 66 3.37 -3.85 13.36
CA LEU A 66 4.18 -2.68 13.07
C LEU A 66 5.61 -2.91 13.57
N ALA A 67 6.55 -3.10 12.63
CA ALA A 67 7.98 -3.19 12.93
C ALA A 67 8.63 -1.80 13.10
N TYR A 68 7.91 -0.73 12.77
CA TYR A 68 8.28 0.67 12.97
C TYR A 68 7.03 1.50 13.32
N PRO A 69 7.13 2.82 13.57
CA PRO A 69 5.98 3.64 13.95
C PRO A 69 4.72 3.53 13.06
N ALA A 70 4.87 3.40 11.73
CA ALA A 70 3.77 3.23 10.76
C ALA A 70 2.55 4.14 11.05
N ARG A 71 2.77 5.45 10.90
CA ARG A 71 1.80 6.49 11.30
C ARG A 71 0.49 6.41 10.50
N GLY A 72 0.58 6.09 9.21
CA GLY A 72 -0.57 5.91 8.34
C GLY A 72 -1.42 4.72 8.74
N ALA A 73 -0.80 3.56 9.01
CA ALA A 73 -1.52 2.36 9.46
C ALA A 73 -2.29 2.63 10.77
N ARG A 74 -1.66 3.32 11.73
CA ARG A 74 -2.30 3.70 13.01
C ARG A 74 -3.48 4.66 12.85
N MET A 75 -3.52 5.43 11.76
CA MET A 75 -4.64 6.35 11.51
C MET A 75 -5.93 5.58 11.24
N VAL A 76 -5.84 4.42 10.60
CA VAL A 76 -6.99 3.64 10.13
C VAL A 76 -7.25 2.37 10.93
N ARG A 77 -6.28 1.94 11.76
CA ARG A 77 -6.32 0.71 12.55
C ARG A 77 -5.93 0.95 14.00
N LYS A 78 -6.89 0.78 14.92
CA LYS A 78 -6.64 0.91 16.36
C LYS A 78 -5.94 -0.31 16.97
N GLY A 79 -6.19 -1.51 16.45
CA GLY A 79 -5.69 -2.80 16.98
C GLY A 79 -4.30 -3.22 16.50
N CYS A 80 -3.47 -2.29 16.00
CA CYS A 80 -2.14 -2.62 15.52
C CYS A 80 -1.22 -3.15 16.64
N LYS A 81 -0.56 -4.28 16.42
CA LYS A 81 0.47 -4.80 17.35
C LYS A 81 1.83 -4.19 17.01
N SER A 82 2.43 -3.49 17.97
CA SER A 82 3.71 -2.81 17.75
C SER A 82 4.87 -3.63 18.29
N ILE A 83 5.95 -3.74 17.53
CA ILE A 83 7.19 -4.36 17.99
C ILE A 83 8.02 -3.34 18.77
N GLY A 84 8.67 -3.81 19.84
CA GLY A 84 9.55 -3.00 20.68
C GLY A 84 10.74 -2.41 19.93
N LYS A 85 11.43 -1.46 20.57
CA LYS A 85 12.54 -0.72 19.95
C LYS A 85 13.83 -1.54 19.78
N ASN A 86 13.96 -2.66 20.50
CA ASN A 86 15.19 -3.44 20.60
C ASN A 86 15.10 -4.74 19.78
N GLY A 87 16.23 -5.21 19.26
CA GLY A 87 16.37 -6.50 18.57
C GLY A 87 16.02 -6.48 17.08
N GLU A 88 16.00 -7.68 16.47
CA GLU A 88 15.65 -7.89 15.05
C GLU A 88 14.15 -7.62 14.81
N LYS A 89 13.80 -6.37 14.49
CA LYS A 89 12.40 -5.90 14.41
C LYS A 89 11.57 -6.66 13.39
N LEU A 90 12.11 -6.92 12.20
CA LEU A 90 11.38 -7.63 11.14
C LEU A 90 11.13 -9.09 11.50
N ALA A 91 12.14 -9.78 12.07
CA ALA A 91 11.98 -11.15 12.55
C ALA A 91 10.94 -11.24 13.67
N THR A 92 11.01 -10.34 14.64
CA THR A 92 10.03 -10.27 15.74
C THR A 92 8.63 -9.95 15.24
N ALA A 93 8.50 -9.07 14.24
CA ALA A 93 7.22 -8.77 13.60
C ALA A 93 6.63 -9.99 12.90
N LEU A 94 7.45 -10.74 12.16
CA LEU A 94 7.03 -11.97 11.50
C LEU A 94 6.57 -13.02 12.51
N LEU A 95 7.31 -13.24 13.61
CA LEU A 95 6.90 -14.17 14.66
C LEU A 95 5.56 -13.75 15.30
N SER A 96 5.36 -12.45 15.50
CA SER A 96 4.07 -11.94 15.96
C SER A 96 2.95 -12.15 14.95
N ALA A 97 3.24 -12.06 13.65
CA ALA A 97 2.27 -12.37 12.60
C ALA A 97 1.91 -13.85 12.59
N VAL A 98 2.91 -14.74 12.66
CA VAL A 98 2.71 -16.20 12.79
C VAL A 98 1.83 -16.52 13.99
N ALA A 99 2.11 -15.94 15.16
CA ALA A 99 1.31 -16.16 16.36
C ALA A 99 -0.17 -15.76 16.17
N ALA A 100 -0.44 -14.69 15.43
CA ALA A 100 -1.81 -14.28 15.10
C ALA A 100 -2.47 -15.24 14.09
N LEU A 101 -1.73 -15.67 13.07
CA LEU A 101 -2.20 -16.61 12.05
C LEU A 101 -2.49 -18.01 12.60
N LEU A 102 -1.84 -18.43 13.69
CA LEU A 102 -2.18 -19.69 14.37
C LEU A 102 -3.59 -19.65 15.01
N GLY A 103 -4.13 -18.46 15.29
CA GLY A 103 -5.47 -18.28 15.86
C GLY A 103 -6.59 -18.27 14.82
N ASP A 104 -6.28 -18.06 13.54
CA ASP A 104 -7.24 -18.06 12.44
C ASP A 104 -6.58 -18.57 11.14
N PRO A 105 -6.90 -19.79 10.68
CA PRO A 105 -6.28 -20.39 9.50
C PRO A 105 -6.68 -19.69 8.18
N ASN A 106 -7.70 -18.83 8.19
CA ASN A 106 -8.13 -18.06 7.02
C ASN A 106 -7.57 -16.63 7.01
N ALA A 107 -6.91 -16.21 8.09
CA ALA A 107 -6.38 -14.87 8.21
C ALA A 107 -5.15 -14.66 7.30
N THR A 108 -4.91 -13.40 6.98
CA THR A 108 -3.70 -12.90 6.34
C THR A 108 -3.12 -11.80 7.20
N ALA A 109 -1.81 -11.76 7.37
CA ALA A 109 -1.18 -10.74 8.21
C ALA A 109 -0.52 -9.64 7.39
N LEU A 110 -0.65 -8.38 7.83
CA LEU A 110 0.15 -7.26 7.32
C LEU A 110 1.30 -6.98 8.28
N VAL A 111 2.53 -7.00 7.78
CA VAL A 111 3.71 -6.51 8.47
C VAL A 111 4.14 -5.18 7.83
N CYS A 112 3.95 -4.08 8.55
CA CYS A 112 4.50 -2.78 8.19
C CYS A 112 5.98 -2.76 8.60
N ALA A 113 6.88 -3.00 7.64
CA ALA A 113 8.32 -3.10 7.87
C ALA A 113 9.02 -1.74 7.84
N GLY A 114 8.47 -0.76 7.10
CA GLY A 114 9.12 0.53 6.88
C GLY A 114 10.32 0.41 5.93
N LYS A 115 11.33 1.28 6.08
CA LYS A 115 12.58 1.16 5.33
C LYS A 115 13.43 0.02 5.90
N LEU A 116 13.98 -0.81 5.01
CA LEU A 116 14.95 -1.83 5.38
C LEU A 116 16.38 -1.31 5.21
N GLU A 117 17.28 -1.76 6.08
CA GLU A 117 18.71 -1.49 5.97
C GLU A 117 19.40 -2.55 5.10
N ASN A 118 20.49 -2.17 4.45
CA ASN A 118 21.27 -3.07 3.59
C ASN A 118 22.30 -3.91 4.40
N ASN A 119 21.83 -4.59 5.45
CA ASN A 119 22.65 -5.42 6.34
C ASN A 119 22.31 -6.92 6.28
N LEU A 120 21.53 -7.34 5.27
CA LEU A 120 21.06 -8.72 5.02
C LEU A 120 20.20 -9.37 6.13
N ASP A 121 19.99 -8.73 7.29
CA ASP A 121 19.20 -9.27 8.39
C ASP A 121 17.74 -9.55 7.99
N TYR A 122 17.25 -8.84 6.98
CA TYR A 122 15.92 -9.04 6.40
C TYR A 122 15.74 -10.39 5.68
N ARG A 123 16.83 -11.05 5.26
CA ARG A 123 16.76 -12.32 4.50
C ARG A 123 16.21 -13.46 5.33
N LYS A 124 16.58 -13.53 6.61
CA LYS A 124 16.13 -14.60 7.52
C LYS A 124 14.59 -14.64 7.62
N PRO A 125 13.89 -13.54 7.98
CA PRO A 125 12.43 -13.57 8.03
C PRO A 125 11.77 -13.82 6.68
N PHE A 126 12.29 -13.27 5.57
CA PHE A 126 11.73 -13.54 4.24
C PHE A 126 11.88 -15.01 3.82
N SER A 127 13.07 -15.59 3.99
CA SER A 127 13.30 -17.01 3.72
C SER A 127 12.40 -17.90 4.56
N PHE A 128 12.21 -17.58 5.84
CA PHE A 128 11.28 -18.31 6.71
C PHE A 128 9.84 -18.22 6.20
N ALA A 129 9.35 -17.01 5.92
CA ALA A 129 7.99 -16.82 5.42
C ALA A 129 7.74 -17.54 4.10
N ALA A 130 8.70 -17.50 3.17
CA ALA A 130 8.63 -18.17 1.89
C ALA A 130 8.62 -19.70 2.04
N ARG A 131 9.57 -20.25 2.82
CA ARG A 131 9.68 -21.69 3.07
C ARG A 131 8.39 -22.29 3.64
N HIS A 132 7.72 -21.55 4.51
CA HIS A 132 6.49 -21.97 5.16
C HIS A 132 5.22 -21.50 4.44
N LYS A 133 5.35 -20.88 3.25
CA LYS A 133 4.23 -20.32 2.48
C LYS A 133 3.25 -19.49 3.32
N LEU A 134 3.78 -18.67 4.23
CA LEU A 134 2.94 -17.93 5.18
C LEU A 134 2.09 -16.89 4.44
N PRO A 135 0.80 -16.72 4.80
CA PRO A 135 -0.07 -15.68 4.24
C PRO A 135 0.26 -14.31 4.86
N VAL A 136 1.44 -13.78 4.54
CA VAL A 136 1.95 -12.52 5.11
C VAL A 136 2.26 -11.54 3.99
N LEU A 137 1.73 -10.33 4.12
CA LEU A 137 2.10 -9.18 3.30
C LEU A 137 3.13 -8.35 4.05
N PHE A 138 4.24 -8.04 3.39
CA PHE A 138 5.22 -7.10 3.89
C PHE A 138 5.06 -5.77 3.15
N LEU A 139 4.79 -4.69 3.88
CA LEU A 139 4.84 -3.34 3.34
C LEU A 139 6.19 -2.71 3.67
N ILE A 140 6.97 -2.45 2.63
CA ILE A 140 8.33 -1.90 2.72
C ILE A 140 8.37 -0.55 2.02
N SER A 141 8.92 0.45 2.69
CA SER A 141 9.18 1.76 2.09
C SER A 141 10.55 1.75 1.45
N ASN A 142 10.62 2.11 0.18
CA ASN A 142 11.89 2.23 -0.53
C ASN A 142 11.92 3.55 -1.31
N THR A 143 13.10 3.93 -1.77
CA THR A 143 13.31 5.24 -2.38
C THR A 143 14.09 5.10 -3.68
N ILE A 144 13.59 5.73 -4.75
CA ILE A 144 14.26 5.79 -6.05
C ILE A 144 14.97 7.13 -6.18
N THR A 145 16.24 7.09 -6.57
CA THR A 145 16.98 8.29 -7.00
C THR A 145 17.34 8.05 -8.47
N PRO A 146 16.84 8.84 -9.44
CA PRO A 146 17.01 8.55 -10.87
C PRO A 146 18.48 8.34 -11.31
N GLU A 147 19.42 9.03 -10.66
CA GLU A 147 20.83 9.02 -10.99
C GLU A 147 21.64 7.97 -10.21
N ARG A 148 21.00 7.17 -9.34
CA ARG A 148 21.69 6.19 -8.49
C ARG A 148 20.95 4.87 -8.40
N PRO A 149 21.65 3.73 -8.32
CA PRO A 149 21.01 2.47 -8.00
C PRO A 149 20.30 2.56 -6.65
N GLN A 150 19.21 1.81 -6.49
CA GLN A 150 18.56 1.67 -5.19
C GLN A 150 19.52 1.07 -4.18
N GLU A 151 19.42 1.53 -2.93
CA GLU A 151 20.22 1.01 -1.82
C GLU A 151 19.93 -0.47 -1.56
N LEU A 152 18.68 -0.89 -1.79
CA LEU A 152 18.22 -2.26 -1.70
C LEU A 152 17.26 -2.54 -2.86
N ASP A 153 17.64 -3.47 -3.75
CA ASP A 153 16.76 -3.96 -4.82
C ASP A 153 15.97 -5.18 -4.33
N LEU A 154 14.73 -4.95 -3.91
CA LEU A 154 13.87 -6.01 -3.39
C LEU A 154 13.45 -7.02 -4.44
N ARG A 155 13.54 -6.71 -5.75
CA ARG A 155 13.15 -7.65 -6.82
C ARG A 155 14.03 -8.89 -6.83
N THR A 156 15.25 -8.80 -6.29
CA THR A 156 16.15 -9.93 -6.08
C THR A 156 15.55 -11.01 -5.19
N LEU A 157 14.61 -10.66 -4.29
CA LEU A 157 13.92 -11.61 -3.40
C LEU A 157 13.01 -12.59 -4.15
N TYR A 158 12.52 -12.23 -5.34
CA TYR A 158 11.80 -13.18 -6.18
C TYR A 158 12.76 -14.27 -6.69
N ALA A 159 13.91 -13.87 -7.24
CA ALA A 159 14.91 -14.82 -7.74
C ALA A 159 15.46 -15.71 -6.62
N GLU A 160 15.61 -15.16 -5.41
CA GLU A 160 16.21 -15.89 -4.29
C GLU A 160 15.22 -16.79 -3.53
N PHE A 161 14.02 -16.29 -3.26
CA PHE A 161 13.06 -16.95 -2.36
C PHE A 161 11.70 -17.23 -3.01
N GLY A 162 11.50 -16.83 -4.27
CA GLY A 162 10.20 -16.94 -4.94
C GLY A 162 9.14 -15.98 -4.42
N ILE A 163 9.53 -14.91 -3.70
CA ILE A 163 8.58 -13.95 -3.11
C ILE A 163 8.21 -12.90 -4.16
N PRO A 164 6.94 -12.78 -4.57
CA PRO A 164 6.50 -11.73 -5.48
C PRO A 164 6.64 -10.35 -4.83
N VAL A 165 7.15 -9.40 -5.61
CA VAL A 165 7.34 -8.01 -5.21
C VAL A 165 6.49 -7.10 -6.10
N PHE A 166 5.57 -6.38 -5.49
CA PHE A 166 4.72 -5.41 -6.16
C PHE A 166 5.16 -4.01 -5.80
N SER A 167 5.78 -3.31 -6.74
CA SER A 167 6.22 -1.93 -6.57
C SER A 167 5.07 -0.96 -6.90
N VAL A 168 4.84 0.03 -6.04
CA VAL A 168 3.81 1.08 -6.20
C VAL A 168 4.37 2.45 -5.89
N ASP A 169 3.83 3.50 -6.52
CA ASP A 169 4.10 4.87 -6.08
C ASP A 169 3.53 5.05 -4.67
N ALA A 170 4.39 5.40 -3.71
CA ALA A 170 4.00 5.59 -2.32
C ALA A 170 2.92 6.67 -2.18
N ASN A 171 2.85 7.65 -3.08
CA ASN A 171 1.87 8.73 -3.06
C ASN A 171 0.51 8.37 -3.68
N ASP A 172 0.39 7.23 -4.38
CA ASP A 172 -0.86 6.80 -5.01
C ASP A 172 -1.60 5.79 -4.12
N ALA A 173 -2.49 6.31 -3.27
CA ALA A 173 -3.33 5.50 -2.38
C ALA A 173 -4.21 4.48 -3.14
N ILE A 174 -4.66 4.82 -4.35
CA ILE A 174 -5.53 3.94 -5.15
C ILE A 174 -4.72 2.78 -5.71
N ALA A 175 -3.54 3.05 -6.25
CA ALA A 175 -2.62 2.01 -6.72
C ALA A 175 -2.21 1.08 -5.57
N ALA A 176 -1.82 1.64 -4.41
CA ALA A 176 -1.45 0.87 -3.23
C ALA A 176 -2.60 -0.02 -2.73
N TYR A 177 -3.84 0.49 -2.69
CA TYR A 177 -5.02 -0.30 -2.28
C TYR A 177 -5.25 -1.47 -3.25
N ARG A 178 -5.24 -1.23 -4.56
CA ARG A 178 -5.51 -2.25 -5.57
C ARG A 178 -4.44 -3.34 -5.59
N VAL A 179 -3.17 -2.94 -5.52
CA VAL A 179 -2.05 -3.88 -5.44
C VAL A 179 -2.12 -4.69 -4.15
N ALA A 180 -2.49 -4.07 -3.04
CA ALA A 180 -2.70 -4.79 -1.80
C ALA A 180 -3.82 -5.83 -1.94
N THR A 181 -4.96 -5.50 -2.54
CA THR A 181 -6.04 -6.47 -2.79
C THR A 181 -5.55 -7.70 -3.56
N GLU A 182 -4.73 -7.50 -4.60
CA GLU A 182 -4.14 -8.60 -5.36
C GLU A 182 -3.11 -9.41 -4.56
N ALA A 183 -2.24 -8.75 -3.80
CA ALA A 183 -1.27 -9.41 -2.92
C ALA A 183 -1.96 -10.23 -1.81
N ILE A 184 -3.06 -9.70 -1.24
CA ILE A 184 -3.90 -10.40 -0.26
C ILE A 184 -4.53 -11.64 -0.89
N HIS A 185 -5.08 -11.50 -2.10
CA HIS A 185 -5.67 -12.63 -2.82
C HIS A 185 -4.63 -13.75 -3.02
N ASN A 186 -3.41 -13.40 -3.45
CA ASN A 186 -2.31 -14.36 -3.59
C ASN A 186 -1.93 -15.03 -2.26
N ALA A 187 -1.78 -14.25 -1.18
CA ALA A 187 -1.45 -14.77 0.14
C ALA A 187 -2.53 -15.74 0.68
N ARG A 188 -3.82 -15.38 0.53
CA ARG A 188 -4.97 -16.21 0.95
C ARG A 188 -5.08 -17.53 0.19
N LEU A 189 -4.64 -17.58 -1.06
CA LEU A 189 -4.58 -18.81 -1.85
C LEU A 189 -3.37 -19.71 -1.50
N GLN A 190 -2.73 -19.48 -0.35
CA GLN A 190 -1.54 -20.20 0.13
C GLN A 190 -0.38 -20.24 -0.87
N ARG A 191 -0.24 -19.17 -1.66
CA ARG A 191 0.89 -18.98 -2.59
C ARG A 191 2.14 -18.44 -1.91
N GLY A 192 2.07 -18.20 -0.60
CA GLY A 192 3.16 -17.67 0.21
C GLY A 192 3.10 -16.16 0.43
N PRO A 193 4.17 -15.58 1.01
CA PRO A 193 4.20 -14.18 1.34
C PRO A 193 4.29 -13.30 0.10
N CYS A 194 3.88 -12.05 0.22
CA CYS A 194 4.02 -11.04 -0.83
C CYS A 194 4.70 -9.79 -0.26
N ILE A 195 5.44 -9.08 -1.10
CA ILE A 195 6.02 -7.78 -0.75
C ILE A 195 5.29 -6.70 -1.55
N ILE A 196 4.88 -5.64 -0.86
CA ILE A 196 4.46 -4.38 -1.46
C ILE A 196 5.56 -3.37 -1.17
N GLU A 197 6.24 -2.93 -2.22
CA GLU A 197 7.29 -1.93 -2.16
C GLU A 197 6.70 -0.55 -2.49
N ALA A 198 6.54 0.29 -1.47
CA ALA A 198 6.09 1.67 -1.62
C ALA A 198 7.28 2.56 -1.97
N LEU A 199 7.35 2.99 -3.22
CA LEU A 199 8.46 3.75 -3.78
C LEU A 199 8.19 5.25 -3.70
N THR A 200 9.14 5.96 -3.08
CA THR A 200 9.18 7.42 -3.09
C THR A 200 10.31 7.91 -3.98
N LEU A 201 10.07 8.97 -4.74
CA LEU A 201 11.13 9.65 -5.49
C LEU A 201 11.94 10.56 -4.56
N ASN A 202 13.25 10.31 -4.45
CA ASN A 202 14.18 11.19 -3.76
C ASN A 202 14.55 12.34 -4.69
N THR A 203 13.70 13.33 -4.78
CA THR A 203 13.99 14.54 -5.53
C THR A 203 13.78 15.73 -4.63
N ASP A 204 14.86 16.45 -4.31
CA ASP A 204 14.81 17.76 -3.64
C ASP A 204 14.02 18.83 -4.44
N LYS A 205 13.54 18.49 -5.64
CA LYS A 205 13.11 19.43 -6.69
C LYS A 205 11.86 19.02 -7.50
N VAL A 206 10.94 18.20 -7.00
CA VAL A 206 9.62 18.08 -7.65
C VAL A 206 8.62 19.00 -6.96
N GLY A 207 8.79 20.30 -7.19
CA GLY A 207 7.70 21.25 -7.08
C GLY A 207 6.79 21.06 -8.30
N GLY A 208 5.71 20.27 -8.15
CA GLY A 208 4.74 20.09 -9.24
C GLY A 208 3.87 18.84 -9.18
N ALA A 209 4.20 17.82 -8.38
CA ALA A 209 3.32 16.67 -8.22
C ALA A 209 2.09 17.05 -7.39
N ALA A 210 0.89 16.70 -7.87
CA ALA A 210 -0.34 16.89 -7.11
C ALA A 210 -0.24 16.14 -5.77
N SER A 211 -0.67 16.79 -4.68
CA SER A 211 -0.59 16.17 -3.36
C SER A 211 -1.37 14.84 -3.33
N PRO A 212 -0.95 13.83 -2.55
CA PRO A 212 -1.67 12.56 -2.45
C PRO A 212 -3.19 12.72 -2.17
N LEU A 213 -3.54 13.71 -1.35
CA LEU A 213 -4.93 14.05 -1.04
C LEU A 213 -5.70 14.59 -2.26
N THR A 214 -5.02 15.40 -3.09
CA THR A 214 -5.57 15.90 -4.36
C THR A 214 -5.78 14.76 -5.34
N LEU A 215 -4.79 13.89 -5.53
CA LEU A 215 -4.88 12.71 -6.40
C LEU A 215 -6.06 11.80 -6.01
N LEU A 216 -6.22 11.56 -4.71
CA LEU A 216 -7.33 10.77 -4.18
C LEU A 216 -8.68 11.44 -4.42
N ARG A 217 -8.82 12.74 -4.15
CA ARG A 217 -10.06 13.50 -4.39
C ARG A 217 -10.44 13.46 -5.87
N ASP A 218 -9.50 13.72 -6.75
CA ASP A 218 -9.76 13.76 -8.19
C ASP A 218 -10.12 12.36 -8.73
N TYR A 219 -9.58 11.29 -8.13
CA TYR A 219 -10.06 9.93 -8.39
C TYR A 219 -11.51 9.74 -7.92
N MET A 220 -11.81 10.12 -6.68
CA MET A 220 -13.12 10.01 -6.04
C MET A 220 -14.22 10.73 -6.85
N GLU A 221 -13.98 11.97 -7.27
CA GLU A 221 -14.90 12.76 -8.10
C GLU A 221 -15.16 12.11 -9.46
N ARG A 222 -14.11 11.66 -10.16
CA ARG A 222 -14.23 10.98 -11.47
C ARG A 222 -15.03 9.68 -11.41
N HIS A 223 -15.10 9.05 -10.24
CA HIS A 223 -15.85 7.80 -10.03
C HIS A 223 -17.18 8.03 -9.28
N GLY A 224 -17.63 9.28 -9.15
CA GLY A 224 -18.92 9.60 -8.52
C GLY A 224 -18.99 9.30 -7.02
N ASN A 225 -17.84 9.29 -6.34
CA ASN A 225 -17.70 9.06 -4.91
C ASN A 225 -17.01 10.25 -4.22
N PRO A 226 -17.52 11.49 -4.35
CA PRO A 226 -16.84 12.67 -3.80
C PRO A 226 -16.64 12.54 -2.28
N PRO A 227 -15.59 13.17 -1.72
CA PRO A 227 -15.41 13.18 -0.26
C PRO A 227 -16.63 13.71 0.47
N LEU A 228 -16.95 13.10 1.60
CA LEU A 228 -17.96 13.64 2.50
C LEU A 228 -17.43 14.95 3.12
N LEU A 229 -18.32 15.95 3.24
CA LEU A 229 -18.00 17.26 3.82
C LEU A 229 -17.86 17.20 5.34
#